data_AF-A0A495Z0A0-F1
#
_entry.id   AF-A0A495Z0A0-F1
#
_cell.length_a   1.000
_cell.length_b   1.000
_cell.length_c   1.000
_cell.angle_alpha   90.00
_cell.angle_beta   90.00
_cell.angle_gamma   90.00
#
_symmetry.space_group_name_H-M   'P 1'
#
loop_
_entity.id
_entity.type
_entity.pdbx_description
1 polymer ?
#
loop_
_entity_poly.entity_id
_entity_poly.type
_entity_poly.pdbx_seq_one_letter_code
_entity_poly.pdbx_strand_id
1 'polypeptide(L)'
;MEGAVLIHNPKGHYHFLQGIDPYSCGVIADPGYEIVNVTLKRPIPWREGFAQIDAYLKAQGCGRTALCAMQLRSPVPFTMEGFIDFNRGYCEVLQEWGLYVEDLNPLARTNVAPLVEPPSVPMLYGFSYVLPCENDAEPTFIIAGAGELLEAALNSEGIVRRGETDRDAIREKATYVVEVMEERLLGLGGSWDAVNRINIYTVHPISELVEDIVLPKLVAGKGHGIHWHVSRPPIVDIEYEMDMRGVQRELYVNFS
;
A
#
# COMPACT_ATOMS: atom_id res chain seq x y z
N MET A 1 17.53 -7.65 -11.09
CA MET A 1 16.66 -8.73 -10.58
C MET A 1 15.94 -9.34 -11.78
N GLU A 2 15.63 -10.64 -11.75
CA GLU A 2 14.48 -11.12 -12.53
C GLU A 2 13.29 -10.25 -12.08
N GLY A 3 12.66 -9.53 -13.02
CA GLY A 3 11.63 -8.55 -12.70
C GLY A 3 10.50 -9.19 -11.90
N ALA A 4 9.90 -8.43 -10.97
CA ALA A 4 8.78 -8.91 -10.19
C ALA A 4 7.70 -9.51 -11.11
N VAL A 5 7.24 -10.72 -10.78
CA VAL A 5 6.34 -11.48 -11.66
C VAL A 5 4.91 -11.03 -11.39
N LEU A 6 4.17 -10.75 -12.47
CA LEU A 6 2.74 -10.48 -12.41
C LEU A 6 1.97 -11.80 -12.40
N ILE A 7 1.17 -12.05 -11.36
CA ILE A 7 0.52 -13.33 -11.10
C ILE A 7 -1.00 -13.14 -11.07
N HIS A 8 -1.74 -14.03 -11.75
CA HIS A 8 -3.20 -13.96 -11.81
C HIS A 8 -3.85 -14.57 -10.56
N ASN A 9 -4.76 -13.85 -9.92
CA ASN A 9 -5.64 -14.35 -8.87
C ASN A 9 -7.09 -14.48 -9.38
N PRO A 10 -7.46 -15.59 -10.04
CA PRO A 10 -8.77 -15.73 -10.67
C PRO A 10 -9.93 -15.74 -9.67
N LYS A 11 -9.70 -16.09 -8.40
CA LYS A 11 -10.74 -16.07 -7.35
C LYS A 11 -11.06 -14.65 -6.88
N GLY A 12 -10.14 -13.72 -7.06
CA GLY A 12 -10.28 -12.32 -6.66
C GLY A 12 -10.56 -11.37 -7.83
N HIS A 13 -10.37 -11.82 -9.07
CA HIS A 13 -10.50 -11.02 -10.30
C HIS A 13 -9.48 -9.88 -10.38
N TYR A 14 -8.24 -10.16 -10.02
CA TYR A 14 -7.12 -9.24 -10.16
C TYR A 14 -5.81 -9.98 -10.41
N HIS A 15 -4.82 -9.26 -10.92
CA HIS A 15 -3.42 -9.68 -10.90
C HIS A 15 -2.67 -8.97 -9.78
N PHE A 16 -1.65 -9.61 -9.22
CA PHE A 16 -0.76 -9.00 -8.23
C PHE A 16 0.68 -9.10 -8.69
N LEU A 17 1.45 -8.04 -8.44
CA LEU A 17 2.89 -8.03 -8.65
C LEU A 17 3.54 -8.66 -7.43
N GLN A 18 4.29 -9.75 -7.63
CA GLN A 18 4.92 -10.48 -6.54
C GLN A 18 5.76 -9.53 -5.67
N GLY A 19 5.56 -9.64 -4.36
CA GLY A 19 6.32 -8.89 -3.35
C GLY A 19 6.99 -9.84 -2.35
N ILE A 20 6.99 -9.43 -1.10
CA ILE A 20 7.55 -10.18 0.03
C ILE A 20 6.43 -10.79 0.89
N ASP A 21 6.75 -11.70 1.82
CA ASP A 21 5.74 -12.41 2.62
C ASP A 21 4.61 -11.51 3.18
N PRO A 22 4.89 -10.30 3.72
CA PRO A 22 3.84 -9.47 4.29
C PRO A 22 2.88 -8.81 3.28
N TYR A 23 3.24 -8.68 2.00
CA TYR A 23 2.42 -8.02 0.97
C TYR A 23 2.95 -8.21 -0.47
N SER A 24 2.03 -8.15 -1.43
CA SER A 24 2.37 -7.96 -2.85
C SER A 24 2.82 -6.51 -3.13
N CYS A 25 3.64 -6.29 -4.16
CA CYS A 25 4.09 -4.96 -4.54
C CYS A 25 2.96 -4.07 -5.08
N GLY A 26 1.86 -4.68 -5.52
CA GLY A 26 0.68 -3.98 -5.99
C GLY A 26 -0.31 -4.95 -6.63
N VAL A 27 -1.49 -4.44 -6.94
CA VAL A 27 -2.59 -5.18 -7.56
C VAL A 27 -3.25 -4.37 -8.67
N ILE A 28 -3.75 -5.04 -9.71
CA ILE A 28 -4.50 -4.45 -10.82
C ILE A 28 -5.73 -5.30 -11.14
N ALA A 29 -6.89 -4.68 -11.30
CA ALA A 29 -8.14 -5.40 -11.60
C ALA A 29 -8.07 -6.12 -12.96
N ASP A 30 -8.75 -7.26 -13.05
CA ASP A 30 -9.00 -7.91 -14.33
C ASP A 30 -9.96 -7.08 -15.20
N PRO A 31 -9.95 -7.24 -16.54
CA PRO A 31 -10.95 -6.63 -17.41
C PRO A 31 -12.39 -6.97 -16.97
N GLY A 32 -13.28 -5.97 -16.98
CA GLY A 32 -14.65 -6.10 -16.47
C GLY A 32 -14.77 -5.99 -14.94
N TYR A 33 -13.68 -5.68 -14.25
CA TYR A 33 -13.65 -5.42 -12.82
C TYR A 33 -12.95 -4.10 -12.49
N GLU A 34 -13.26 -3.54 -11.33
CA GLU A 34 -12.58 -2.38 -10.78
C GLU A 34 -12.26 -2.56 -9.28
N ILE A 35 -11.22 -1.87 -8.81
CA ILE A 35 -10.85 -1.73 -7.42
C ILE A 35 -11.52 -0.49 -6.83
N VAL A 36 -12.23 -0.69 -5.72
CA VAL A 36 -12.73 0.39 -4.85
C VAL A 36 -11.80 0.53 -3.66
N ASN A 37 -11.35 1.74 -3.38
CA ASN A 37 -10.64 2.06 -2.14
C ASN A 37 -11.64 2.55 -1.08
N VAL A 38 -11.60 1.96 0.11
CA VAL A 38 -12.43 2.32 1.25
C VAL A 38 -11.54 2.84 2.37
N THR A 39 -11.83 4.04 2.86
CA THR A 39 -11.21 4.62 4.06
C THR A 39 -12.21 4.61 5.20
N LEU A 40 -11.79 4.15 6.38
CA LEU A 40 -12.63 4.21 7.58
C LEU A 40 -12.55 5.62 8.17
N LYS A 41 -13.70 6.23 8.47
CA LYS A 41 -13.74 7.53 9.16
C LYS A 41 -13.23 7.41 10.60
N ARG A 42 -13.31 6.21 11.19
CA ARG A 42 -12.71 5.86 12.47
C ARG A 42 -11.96 4.53 12.31
N PRO A 43 -10.63 4.50 12.46
CA PRO A 43 -9.88 3.26 12.47
C PRO A 43 -10.36 2.33 13.58
N ILE A 44 -10.26 1.02 13.35
CA ILE A 44 -10.59 -0.04 14.33
C ILE A 44 -9.43 -1.01 14.46
N PRO A 45 -9.31 -1.80 15.55
CA PRO A 45 -8.24 -2.79 15.68
C PRO A 45 -8.20 -3.73 14.48
N TRP A 46 -7.02 -3.93 13.89
CA TRP A 46 -6.93 -4.55 12.56
C TRP A 46 -7.51 -5.97 12.51
N ARG A 47 -7.38 -6.75 13.59
CA ARG A 47 -7.94 -8.11 13.69
C ARG A 47 -9.46 -8.10 13.67
N GLU A 48 -10.08 -7.17 14.39
CA GLU A 48 -11.54 -6.95 14.34
C GLU A 48 -11.97 -6.45 12.95
N GLY A 49 -11.10 -5.66 12.31
CA GLY A 49 -11.28 -5.16 10.95
C GLY A 49 -11.52 -6.25 9.91
N PHE A 50 -10.90 -7.42 10.04
CA PHE A 50 -11.17 -8.56 9.15
C PHE A 50 -12.65 -8.97 9.21
N ALA A 51 -13.23 -9.16 10.40
CA ALA A 51 -14.65 -9.54 10.50
C ALA A 51 -15.59 -8.48 9.89
N GLN A 52 -15.27 -7.20 10.07
CA GLN A 52 -16.03 -6.09 9.51
C GLN A 52 -15.90 -6.00 7.98
N ILE A 53 -14.70 -6.23 7.43
CA ILE A 53 -14.48 -6.33 5.98
C ILE A 53 -15.30 -7.50 5.41
N ASP A 54 -15.30 -8.67 6.04
CA ASP A 54 -16.08 -9.84 5.56
C ASP A 54 -17.58 -9.51 5.47
N ALA A 55 -18.12 -8.87 6.51
CA ALA A 55 -19.52 -8.43 6.52
C ALA A 55 -19.80 -7.37 5.44
N TYR A 56 -18.90 -6.40 5.27
CA TYR A 56 -19.01 -5.37 4.26
C TYR A 56 -18.98 -5.96 2.84
N LEU A 57 -18.02 -6.83 2.53
CA LEU A 57 -17.91 -7.47 1.22
C LEU A 57 -19.15 -8.30 0.89
N LYS A 58 -19.68 -9.07 1.86
CA LYS A 58 -20.94 -9.81 1.67
C LYS A 58 -22.11 -8.89 1.35
N ALA A 59 -22.20 -7.72 2.00
CA ALA A 59 -23.23 -6.73 1.70
C ALA A 59 -23.08 -6.12 0.30
N GLN A 60 -21.86 -6.09 -0.26
CA GLN A 60 -21.59 -5.71 -1.65
C GLN A 60 -21.78 -6.87 -2.66
N GLY A 61 -22.16 -8.07 -2.20
CA GLY A 61 -22.28 -9.25 -3.03
C GLY A 61 -20.95 -9.93 -3.38
N CYS A 62 -19.87 -9.59 -2.68
CA CYS A 62 -18.52 -10.11 -2.90
C CYS A 62 -18.11 -11.12 -1.80
N GLY A 63 -17.24 -12.06 -2.16
CA GLY A 63 -16.56 -12.92 -1.20
C GLY A 63 -15.27 -12.30 -0.66
N ARG A 64 -14.66 -12.93 0.35
CA ARG A 64 -13.37 -12.51 0.95
C ARG A 64 -12.26 -12.37 -0.07
N THR A 65 -12.25 -13.19 -1.10
CA THR A 65 -11.24 -13.21 -2.17
C THR A 65 -11.19 -11.92 -2.98
N ALA A 66 -12.24 -11.09 -2.92
CA ALA A 66 -12.25 -9.76 -3.52
C ALA A 66 -11.33 -8.76 -2.80
N LEU A 67 -10.94 -9.00 -1.54
CA LEU A 67 -10.00 -8.17 -0.80
C LEU A 67 -8.62 -8.20 -1.50
N CYS A 68 -8.12 -7.03 -1.88
CA CYS A 68 -6.87 -6.92 -2.64
C CYS A 68 -5.86 -5.95 -2.03
N ALA A 69 -6.25 -5.09 -1.08
CA ALA A 69 -5.30 -4.27 -0.34
C ALA A 69 -5.77 -3.91 1.08
N MET A 70 -4.80 -3.63 1.97
CA MET A 70 -5.07 -3.12 3.32
C MET A 70 -4.16 -1.94 3.69
N GLN A 71 -4.70 -1.00 4.44
CA GLN A 71 -3.99 0.16 4.98
C GLN A 71 -4.07 0.11 6.50
N LEU A 72 -2.91 0.05 7.15
CA LEU A 72 -2.77 -0.07 8.59
C LEU A 72 -2.12 1.19 9.18
N ARG A 73 -2.44 1.45 10.44
CA ARG A 73 -1.79 2.48 11.26
C ARG A 73 -1.31 1.84 12.55
N SER A 74 -0.01 1.86 12.79
CA SER A 74 0.62 1.27 13.98
C SER A 74 0.94 2.34 15.03
N PRO A 75 1.08 1.97 16.32
CA PRO A 75 1.38 2.94 17.38
C PRO A 75 2.74 3.63 17.19
N VAL A 76 3.74 2.85 16.78
CA VAL A 76 5.13 3.28 16.57
C VAL A 76 5.74 2.40 15.47
N PRO A 77 6.85 2.83 14.84
CA PRO A 77 7.67 1.95 14.01
C PRO A 77 8.16 0.74 14.81
N PHE A 78 8.17 -0.43 14.18
CA PHE A 78 8.65 -1.68 14.75
C PHE A 78 10.17 -1.81 14.60
N THR A 79 10.80 -2.56 15.49
CA THR A 79 12.10 -3.17 15.18
C THR A 79 11.92 -4.15 14.02
N MET A 80 13.01 -4.54 13.34
CA MET A 80 12.91 -5.51 12.25
C MET A 80 12.29 -6.85 12.71
N GLU A 81 12.73 -7.36 13.86
CA GLU A 81 12.17 -8.57 14.49
C GLU A 81 10.69 -8.38 14.84
N GLY A 82 10.33 -7.25 15.47
CA GLY A 82 8.94 -6.94 15.80
C GLY A 82 8.04 -6.82 14.56
N PHE A 83 8.58 -6.33 13.44
CA PHE A 83 7.87 -6.26 12.17
C PHE A 83 7.64 -7.67 11.60
N ILE A 84 8.64 -8.55 11.64
CA ILE A 84 8.51 -9.95 11.23
C ILE A 84 7.46 -10.67 12.07
N ASP A 85 7.50 -10.52 13.41
CA ASP A 85 6.55 -11.16 14.31
C ASP A 85 5.12 -10.63 14.13
N PHE A 86 4.96 -9.32 13.96
CA PHE A 86 3.68 -8.70 13.62
C PHE A 86 3.12 -9.29 12.32
N ASN A 87 3.97 -9.40 11.28
CA ASN A 87 3.56 -9.90 9.97
C ASN A 87 3.23 -11.38 9.98
N ARG A 88 3.88 -12.21 10.82
CA ARG A 88 3.52 -13.63 10.98
C ARG A 88 2.05 -13.76 11.37
N GLY A 89 1.62 -13.03 12.40
CA GLY A 89 0.23 -13.06 12.86
C GLY A 89 -0.78 -12.44 11.88
N TYR A 90 -0.35 -11.53 11.00
CA TYR A 90 -1.17 -10.98 9.90
C TYR A 90 -1.34 -12.02 8.78
N CYS A 91 -0.24 -12.64 8.35
CA CYS A 91 -0.23 -13.67 7.32
C CYS A 91 -1.04 -14.91 7.73
N GLU A 92 -0.98 -15.32 9.00
CA GLU A 92 -1.82 -16.40 9.56
C GLU A 92 -3.31 -16.14 9.30
N VAL A 93 -3.80 -14.92 9.55
CA VAL A 93 -5.22 -14.56 9.32
C VAL A 93 -5.57 -14.64 7.82
N LEU A 94 -4.67 -14.18 6.95
CA LEU A 94 -4.87 -14.26 5.50
C LEU A 94 -4.92 -15.71 5.00
N GLN A 95 -4.10 -16.59 5.57
CA GLN A 95 -4.09 -18.03 5.28
C GLN A 95 -5.34 -18.72 5.80
N GLU A 96 -5.78 -18.41 7.02
CA GLU A 96 -7.05 -18.89 7.60
C GLU A 96 -8.26 -18.48 6.74
N TRP A 97 -8.19 -17.31 6.11
CA TRP A 97 -9.19 -16.82 5.16
C TRP A 97 -9.10 -17.45 3.77
N GLY A 98 -8.05 -18.23 3.49
CA GLY A 98 -7.82 -18.86 2.19
C GLY A 98 -7.50 -17.87 1.07
N LEU A 99 -6.86 -16.73 1.40
CA LEU A 99 -6.57 -15.67 0.43
C LEU A 99 -5.29 -15.90 -0.38
N TYR A 100 -4.42 -16.81 0.06
CA TYR A 100 -3.15 -17.08 -0.61
C TYR A 100 -3.35 -17.69 -2.00
N VAL A 101 -2.46 -17.33 -2.92
CA VAL A 101 -2.38 -17.89 -4.28
C VAL A 101 -1.03 -18.60 -4.40
N GLU A 102 -1.03 -19.93 -4.47
CA GLU A 102 0.19 -20.74 -4.62
C GLU A 102 1.28 -20.37 -3.59
N ASP A 103 0.87 -20.26 -2.32
CA ASP A 103 1.71 -19.85 -1.16
C ASP A 103 2.17 -18.39 -1.13
N LEU A 104 1.74 -17.56 -2.09
CA LEU A 104 2.02 -16.14 -2.12
C LEU A 104 0.86 -15.32 -1.54
N ASN A 105 1.21 -14.24 -0.84
CA ASN A 105 0.27 -13.25 -0.35
C ASN A 105 -0.06 -12.26 -1.48
N PRO A 106 -1.30 -12.23 -1.98
CA PRO A 106 -1.65 -11.39 -3.12
C PRO A 106 -2.03 -9.95 -2.72
N LEU A 107 -2.18 -9.66 -1.42
CA LEU A 107 -2.67 -8.36 -0.96
C LEU A 107 -1.57 -7.31 -0.93
N ALA A 108 -1.84 -6.17 -1.57
CA ALA A 108 -1.03 -4.97 -1.40
C ALA A 108 -1.23 -4.40 0.01
N ARG A 109 -0.22 -3.72 0.56
CA ARG A 109 -0.34 -3.15 1.91
C ARG A 109 0.46 -1.87 2.10
N THR A 110 -0.10 -0.99 2.91
CA THR A 110 0.61 0.14 3.52
C THR A 110 0.45 0.04 5.03
N ASN A 111 1.52 0.23 5.80
CA ASN A 111 1.45 0.30 7.26
C ASN A 111 2.38 1.43 7.73
N VAL A 112 1.87 2.40 8.48
CA VAL A 112 2.68 3.53 8.97
C VAL A 112 2.32 3.89 10.40
N ALA A 113 3.18 4.60 11.10
CA ALA A 113 2.95 5.09 12.44
C ALA A 113 2.72 6.61 12.44
N PRO A 114 1.47 7.09 12.64
CA PRO A 114 1.19 8.53 12.74
C PRO A 114 2.03 9.21 13.82
N LEU A 115 2.51 10.43 13.55
CA LEU A 115 3.21 11.23 14.56
C LEU A 115 2.24 11.89 15.55
N VAL A 116 1.11 12.37 15.02
CA VAL A 116 0.06 13.04 15.79
C VAL A 116 -1.01 12.03 16.14
N GLU A 117 -1.33 11.94 17.43
CA GLU A 117 -2.33 11.02 17.98
C GLU A 117 -2.21 9.58 17.44
N PRO A 118 -1.03 8.92 17.59
CA PRO A 118 -0.88 7.53 17.18
C PRO A 118 -1.90 6.63 17.91
N PRO A 119 -2.40 5.58 17.25
CA PRO A 119 -3.29 4.64 17.91
C PRO A 119 -2.55 3.85 19.00
N SER A 120 -3.28 3.28 19.96
CA SER A 120 -2.68 2.47 21.04
C SER A 120 -2.33 1.03 20.61
N VAL A 121 -2.93 0.54 19.54
CA VAL A 121 -2.67 -0.77 18.92
C VAL A 121 -2.67 -0.61 17.40
N PRO A 122 -2.17 -1.57 16.60
CA PRO A 122 -2.29 -1.49 15.15
C PRO A 122 -3.76 -1.49 14.72
N MET A 123 -4.14 -0.52 13.89
CA MET A 123 -5.51 -0.29 13.45
C MET A 123 -5.63 -0.47 11.94
N LEU A 124 -6.77 -0.99 11.50
CA LEU A 124 -7.23 -0.88 10.12
C LEU A 124 -7.67 0.56 9.85
N TYR A 125 -7.04 1.21 8.88
CA TYR A 125 -7.39 2.55 8.42
C TYR A 125 -8.23 2.50 7.14
N GLY A 126 -7.95 1.55 6.26
CA GLY A 126 -8.66 1.39 5.00
C GLY A 126 -8.36 0.04 4.36
N PHE A 127 -9.11 -0.29 3.32
CA PHE A 127 -8.94 -1.51 2.54
C PHE A 127 -9.42 -1.27 1.12
N SER A 128 -8.99 -2.13 0.20
CA SER A 128 -9.46 -2.11 -1.18
C SER A 128 -9.98 -3.46 -1.60
N TYR A 129 -11.03 -3.45 -2.41
CA TYR A 129 -11.65 -4.68 -2.91
C TYR A 129 -12.06 -4.54 -4.36
N VAL A 130 -12.16 -5.68 -5.03
CA VAL A 130 -12.54 -5.80 -6.43
C VAL A 130 -14.05 -6.05 -6.56
N LEU A 131 -14.70 -5.43 -7.54
CA LEU A 131 -16.04 -5.80 -7.97
C LEU A 131 -16.21 -5.67 -9.48
N PRO A 132 -17.24 -6.31 -10.07
CA PRO A 132 -17.56 -6.13 -11.48
C PRO A 132 -17.87 -4.67 -11.82
N CYS A 133 -17.47 -4.23 -13.02
CA CYS A 133 -17.84 -2.93 -13.58
C CYS A 133 -18.46 -3.10 -14.97
N GLU A 134 -19.49 -2.29 -15.29
CA GLU A 134 -20.27 -2.44 -16.53
C GLU A 134 -19.58 -1.91 -17.79
N ASN A 135 -18.52 -1.11 -17.65
CA ASN A 135 -17.80 -0.50 -18.76
C ASN A 135 -16.36 -1.03 -18.84
N ASP A 136 -15.75 -0.93 -20.03
CA ASP A 136 -14.29 -1.01 -20.24
C ASP A 136 -13.62 0.20 -19.56
N ALA A 137 -13.67 0.19 -18.23
CA ALA A 137 -13.03 1.11 -17.34
C ALA A 137 -11.52 1.05 -17.58
N GLU A 138 -10.84 2.21 -17.49
CA GLU A 138 -9.39 2.19 -17.37
C GLU A 138 -8.99 1.28 -16.20
N PRO A 139 -7.96 0.43 -16.36
CA PRO A 139 -7.55 -0.50 -15.32
C PRO A 139 -7.29 0.25 -14.02
N THR A 140 -7.91 -0.25 -12.95
CA THR A 140 -7.72 0.31 -11.60
C THR A 140 -6.70 -0.53 -10.85
N PHE A 141 -5.86 0.13 -10.07
CA PHE A 141 -4.71 -0.49 -9.41
C PHE A 141 -4.41 0.15 -8.06
N ILE A 142 -3.75 -0.61 -7.19
CA ILE A 142 -3.15 -0.17 -5.93
C ILE A 142 -1.68 -0.56 -5.95
N ILE A 143 -0.79 0.38 -5.65
CA ILE A 143 0.63 0.11 -5.38
C ILE A 143 0.81 0.06 -3.87
N ALA A 144 1.47 -0.98 -3.37
CA ALA A 144 1.75 -1.13 -1.94
C ALA A 144 2.76 -0.09 -1.46
N GLY A 145 2.70 0.23 -0.17
CA GLY A 145 3.70 1.07 0.49
C GLY A 145 5.11 0.50 0.33
N ALA A 146 6.08 1.37 0.05
CA ALA A 146 7.50 1.03 0.14
C ALA A 146 8.28 2.17 0.79
N GLY A 147 9.15 1.81 1.74
CA GLY A 147 10.14 2.71 2.32
C GLY A 147 11.49 2.62 1.61
N GLU A 148 12.48 3.37 2.10
CA GLU A 148 13.84 3.40 1.53
C GLU A 148 14.71 2.15 1.81
N LEU A 149 14.12 0.96 1.71
CA LEU A 149 14.79 -0.31 1.96
C LEU A 149 15.03 -1.05 0.64
N LEU A 150 16.29 -1.33 0.32
CA LEU A 150 16.68 -2.08 -0.88
C LEU A 150 15.98 -3.44 -0.94
N GLU A 151 15.12 -3.62 -1.94
CA GLU A 151 14.33 -4.84 -2.13
C GLU A 151 15.22 -6.06 -2.42
N ALA A 152 15.44 -6.90 -1.40
CA ALA A 152 16.04 -8.23 -1.50
C ALA A 152 15.88 -9.03 -0.19
N ALA A 153 15.80 -8.36 0.96
CA ALA A 153 15.47 -8.95 2.26
C ALA A 153 15.12 -7.84 3.28
N LEU A 154 14.32 -8.17 4.30
CA LEU A 154 14.08 -7.33 5.48
C LEU A 154 15.37 -7.24 6.33
N ASN A 155 16.33 -6.45 5.86
CA ASN A 155 17.64 -6.27 6.49
C ASN A 155 17.94 -4.78 6.66
N SER A 156 18.23 -4.36 7.89
CA SER A 156 18.52 -2.96 8.20
C SER A 156 19.72 -2.39 7.44
N GLU A 157 20.69 -3.22 7.04
CA GLU A 157 21.84 -2.79 6.23
C GLU A 157 21.44 -2.37 4.81
N GLY A 158 20.23 -2.72 4.37
CA GLY A 158 19.67 -2.29 3.08
C GLY A 158 18.97 -0.93 3.13
N ILE A 159 18.91 -0.26 4.28
CA ILE A 159 18.26 1.06 4.39
C ILE A 159 19.16 2.13 3.77
N VAL A 160 18.65 2.85 2.76
CA VAL A 160 19.36 3.95 2.10
C VAL A 160 19.70 5.03 3.12
N ARG A 161 20.98 5.38 3.23
CA ARG A 161 21.50 6.39 4.18
C ARG A 161 20.93 6.22 5.60
N ARG A 162 21.02 4.98 6.11
CA ARG A 162 20.50 4.57 7.41
C ARG A 162 20.95 5.52 8.53
N GLY A 163 20.01 5.98 9.34
CA GLY A 163 20.26 6.86 10.49
C GLY A 163 20.53 8.32 10.14
N GLU A 164 20.68 8.66 8.85
CA GLU A 164 20.85 10.04 8.39
C GLU A 164 19.48 10.66 8.09
N THR A 165 19.27 11.89 8.58
CA THR A 165 18.02 12.65 8.40
C THR A 165 18.25 14.10 8.00
N ASP A 166 19.46 14.44 7.54
CA ASP A 166 19.69 15.74 6.92
C ASP A 166 18.93 15.85 5.59
N ARG A 167 18.86 17.07 5.05
CA ARG A 167 18.07 17.36 3.84
C ARG A 167 18.48 16.50 2.65
N ASP A 168 19.78 16.30 2.45
CA ASP A 168 20.30 15.53 1.33
C ASP A 168 19.99 14.04 1.53
N ALA A 169 20.02 13.56 2.79
CA ALA A 169 19.67 12.18 3.12
C ALA A 169 18.20 11.88 2.80
N ILE A 170 17.29 12.74 3.26
CA ILE A 170 15.86 12.58 3.00
C ILE A 170 15.57 12.69 1.51
N ARG A 171 16.27 13.55 0.77
CA ARG A 171 16.15 13.64 -0.69
C ARG A 171 16.54 12.36 -1.40
N GLU A 172 17.65 11.74 -1.00
CA GLU A 172 18.12 10.49 -1.62
C GLU A 172 17.17 9.33 -1.32
N LYS A 173 16.69 9.23 -0.08
CA LYS A 173 15.66 8.26 0.34
C LYS A 173 14.38 8.42 -0.46
N ALA A 174 13.89 9.66 -0.63
CA ALA A 174 12.70 9.95 -1.41
C ALA A 174 12.88 9.64 -2.90
N THR A 175 14.05 9.95 -3.47
CA THR A 175 14.38 9.60 -4.87
C THR A 175 14.28 8.09 -5.08
N TYR A 176 14.93 7.31 -4.22
CA TYR A 176 14.87 5.86 -4.28
C TYR A 176 13.42 5.33 -4.19
N VAL A 177 12.62 5.83 -3.24
CA VAL A 177 11.24 5.37 -3.07
C VAL A 177 10.36 5.72 -4.28
N VAL A 178 10.55 6.88 -4.90
CA VAL A 178 9.82 7.25 -6.14
C VAL A 178 10.20 6.33 -7.30
N GLU A 179 11.46 5.91 -7.41
CA GLU A 179 11.90 4.92 -8.40
C GLU A 179 11.25 3.56 -8.15
N VAL A 180 11.15 3.11 -6.90
CA VAL A 180 10.42 1.87 -6.54
C VAL A 180 8.94 1.98 -6.90
N MET A 181 8.29 3.13 -6.64
CA MET A 181 6.90 3.34 -7.04
C MET A 181 6.73 3.21 -8.55
N GLU A 182 7.63 3.81 -9.34
CA GLU A 182 7.62 3.72 -10.80
C GLU A 182 7.85 2.29 -11.30
N GLU A 183 8.80 1.56 -10.73
CA GLU A 183 9.05 0.15 -11.07
C GLU A 183 7.80 -0.71 -10.84
N ARG A 184 7.15 -0.57 -9.67
CA ARG A 184 5.92 -1.31 -9.34
C ARG A 184 4.77 -0.94 -10.26
N LEU A 185 4.64 0.34 -10.62
CA LEU A 185 3.62 0.82 -11.55
C LEU A 185 3.77 0.18 -12.93
N LEU A 186 4.99 0.22 -13.47
CA LEU A 186 5.32 -0.39 -14.75
C LEU A 186 5.15 -1.92 -14.70
N GLY A 187 5.50 -2.55 -13.59
CA GLY A 187 5.31 -3.99 -13.38
C GLY A 187 3.85 -4.44 -13.41
N LEU A 188 2.91 -3.57 -13.01
CA LEU A 188 1.47 -3.79 -13.18
C LEU A 188 0.94 -3.45 -14.57
N GLY A 189 1.78 -2.90 -15.47
CA GLY A 189 1.35 -2.35 -16.76
C GLY A 189 0.63 -1.00 -16.65
N GLY A 190 0.74 -0.33 -15.50
CA GLY A 190 0.16 0.99 -15.27
C GLY A 190 1.04 2.13 -15.79
N SER A 191 0.54 3.35 -15.68
CA SER A 191 1.29 4.57 -16.01
C SER A 191 0.92 5.71 -15.08
N TRP A 192 1.82 6.70 -14.93
CA TRP A 192 1.59 7.88 -14.09
C TRP A 192 0.34 8.68 -14.50
N ASP A 193 -0.12 8.55 -15.74
CA ASP A 193 -1.34 9.18 -16.26
C ASP A 193 -2.62 8.70 -15.54
N ALA A 194 -2.61 7.44 -15.09
CA ALA A 194 -3.75 6.80 -14.42
C ALA A 194 -3.67 6.93 -12.88
N VAL A 195 -2.60 7.50 -12.34
CA VAL A 195 -2.44 7.71 -10.90
C VAL A 195 -3.28 8.90 -10.45
N ASN A 196 -4.24 8.65 -9.55
CA ASN A 196 -5.11 9.70 -9.01
C ASN A 196 -5.06 9.85 -7.49
N ARG A 197 -4.21 9.07 -6.82
CA ARG A 197 -3.82 9.31 -5.43
C ARG A 197 -2.35 8.98 -5.25
N ILE A 198 -1.62 9.93 -4.67
CA ILE A 198 -0.26 9.75 -4.18
C ILE A 198 -0.26 10.08 -2.69
N ASN A 199 0.17 9.13 -1.86
CA ASN A 199 0.34 9.33 -0.43
C ASN A 199 1.84 9.33 -0.10
N ILE A 200 2.28 10.34 0.63
CA ILE A 200 3.64 10.46 1.15
C ILE A 200 3.58 10.35 2.67
N TYR A 201 4.37 9.45 3.23
CA TYR A 201 4.45 9.15 4.64
C TYR A 201 5.83 9.51 5.15
N THR A 202 5.94 10.69 5.76
CA THR A 202 7.16 11.13 6.41
C THR A 202 6.86 12.18 7.46
N VAL A 203 7.73 12.31 8.46
CA VAL A 203 7.67 13.41 9.43
C VAL A 203 8.46 14.64 8.96
N HIS A 204 9.22 14.50 7.88
CA HIS A 204 10.07 15.55 7.32
C HIS A 204 9.28 16.48 6.40
N PRO A 205 9.69 17.75 6.24
CA PRO A 205 9.08 18.66 5.27
C PRO A 205 9.16 18.11 3.83
N ILE A 206 8.07 18.21 3.08
CA ILE A 206 7.96 17.58 1.76
C ILE A 206 8.01 18.56 0.57
N SER A 207 8.03 19.88 0.78
CA SER A 207 7.88 20.85 -0.31
C SER A 207 8.92 20.66 -1.42
N GLU A 208 10.22 20.64 -1.04
CA GLU A 208 11.32 20.43 -2.00
C GLU A 208 11.30 19.02 -2.60
N LEU A 209 10.89 18.00 -1.82
CA LEU A 209 10.80 16.62 -2.30
C LEU A 209 9.71 16.47 -3.37
N VAL A 210 8.56 17.09 -3.13
CA VAL A 210 7.44 17.10 -4.07
C VAL A 210 7.84 17.81 -5.36
N GLU A 211 8.38 19.02 -5.26
CA GLU A 211 8.73 19.86 -6.42
C GLU A 211 9.75 19.19 -7.32
N ASP A 212 10.79 18.59 -6.74
CA ASP A 212 11.94 18.11 -7.50
C ASP A 212 11.88 16.63 -7.88
N ILE A 213 11.12 15.80 -7.14
CA ILE A 213 11.16 14.34 -7.28
C ILE A 213 9.82 13.80 -7.75
N VAL A 214 8.71 14.26 -7.16
CA VAL A 214 7.38 13.71 -7.44
C VAL A 214 6.71 14.40 -8.63
N LEU A 215 6.67 15.73 -8.65
CA LEU A 215 6.02 16.48 -9.74
C LEU A 215 6.59 16.17 -11.14
N PRO A 216 7.91 15.95 -11.33
CA PRO A 216 8.45 15.60 -12.65
C PRO A 216 7.95 14.26 -13.21
N LYS A 217 7.41 13.37 -12.37
CA LYS A 217 6.78 12.12 -12.80
C LYS A 217 5.35 12.31 -13.29
N LEU A 218 4.70 13.41 -12.89
CA LEU A 218 3.29 13.64 -13.20
C LEU A 218 3.12 14.17 -14.63
N VAL A 219 2.05 13.71 -15.27
CA VAL A 219 1.62 14.28 -16.55
C VAL A 219 0.98 15.65 -16.31
N ALA A 220 1.47 16.67 -17.01
CA ALA A 220 1.01 18.04 -16.85
C ALA A 220 -0.51 18.15 -17.01
N GLY A 221 -1.17 18.75 -16.01
CA GLY A 221 -2.63 18.93 -15.99
C GLY A 221 -3.45 17.70 -15.58
N LYS A 222 -2.83 16.57 -15.27
CA LYS A 222 -3.50 15.34 -14.79
C LYS A 222 -3.21 14.96 -13.35
N GLY A 223 -2.48 15.80 -12.61
CA GLY A 223 -2.23 15.57 -11.18
C GLY A 223 -3.49 15.74 -10.34
N HIS A 224 -3.78 14.78 -9.46
CA HIS A 224 -4.93 14.79 -8.54
C HIS A 224 -4.59 15.24 -7.11
N GLY A 225 -3.45 15.92 -6.93
CA GLY A 225 -2.94 16.36 -5.64
C GLY A 225 -2.07 15.30 -4.94
N ILE A 226 -1.35 15.74 -3.91
CA ILE A 226 -0.43 14.92 -3.11
C ILE A 226 -0.89 14.95 -1.66
N HIS A 227 -0.94 13.78 -1.04
CA HIS A 227 -1.48 13.59 0.31
C HIS A 227 -0.33 13.32 1.27
N TRP A 228 -0.02 14.33 2.07
CA TRP A 228 0.98 14.17 3.11
C TRP A 228 0.35 13.62 4.39
N HIS A 229 0.83 12.45 4.81
CA HIS A 229 0.59 11.91 6.13
C HIS A 229 1.83 12.17 6.99
N VAL A 230 1.66 12.97 8.05
CA VAL A 230 2.72 13.19 9.04
C VAL A 230 2.86 11.93 9.90
N SER A 231 3.62 10.98 9.39
CA SER A 231 3.79 9.63 9.93
C SER A 231 5.17 9.09 9.61
N ARG A 232 5.60 8.10 10.37
CA ARG A 232 6.81 7.32 10.08
C ARG A 232 6.44 6.03 9.34
N PRO A 233 7.29 5.55 8.43
CA PRO A 233 7.24 4.17 7.92
C PRO A 233 7.23 3.14 9.07
N PRO A 234 6.86 1.86 8.80
CA PRO A 234 6.57 0.89 9.84
C PRO A 234 7.82 0.31 10.49
N ILE A 235 9.02 0.57 9.98
CA ILE A 235 10.27 0.00 10.50
C ILE A 235 11.15 1.15 11.01
N VAL A 236 11.78 0.96 12.17
CA VAL A 236 12.76 1.89 12.74
C VAL A 236 13.88 2.15 11.71
N ASP A 237 14.41 3.38 11.71
CA ASP A 237 15.43 3.90 10.79
C ASP A 237 14.97 4.18 9.34
N ILE A 238 13.73 3.80 8.97
CA ILE A 238 13.09 4.21 7.70
C ILE A 238 12.34 5.53 7.94
N GLU A 239 12.54 6.50 7.06
CA GLU A 239 12.14 7.90 7.23
C GLU A 239 11.19 8.42 6.14
N TYR A 240 11.08 7.72 5.01
CA TYR A 240 10.23 8.10 3.89
C TYR A 240 9.55 6.88 3.25
N GLU A 241 8.22 6.87 3.17
CA GLU A 241 7.45 5.85 2.45
C GLU A 241 6.43 6.50 1.52
N MET A 242 6.14 5.83 0.41
CA MET A 242 5.05 6.21 -0.49
C MET A 242 4.18 5.02 -0.82
N ASP A 243 2.90 5.30 -1.04
CA ASP A 243 2.00 4.44 -1.80
C ASP A 243 1.24 5.28 -2.83
N MET A 244 0.65 4.60 -3.81
CA MET A 244 -0.17 5.26 -4.81
C MET A 244 -1.24 4.35 -5.38
N ARG A 245 -2.24 4.95 -6.03
CA ARG A 245 -3.32 4.21 -6.67
C ARG A 245 -3.94 4.99 -7.81
N GLY A 246 -4.56 4.24 -8.72
CA GLY A 246 -5.48 4.73 -9.73
C GLY A 246 -6.80 4.00 -9.58
N VAL A 247 -7.81 4.66 -9.01
CA VAL A 247 -9.14 4.06 -8.76
C VAL A 247 -10.25 4.99 -9.19
N GLN A 248 -11.39 4.45 -9.61
CA GLN A 248 -12.54 5.29 -9.99
C GLN A 248 -13.42 5.67 -8.80
N ARG A 249 -13.33 4.91 -7.71
CA ARG A 249 -14.18 5.08 -6.53
C ARG A 249 -13.37 5.06 -5.24
N GLU A 250 -13.52 6.12 -4.48
CA GLU A 250 -13.04 6.25 -3.10
C GLU A 250 -14.24 6.46 -2.17
N LEU A 251 -14.37 5.60 -1.16
CA LEU A 251 -15.48 5.63 -0.20
C LEU A 251 -14.97 5.93 1.21
N TYR A 252 -15.78 6.66 1.98
CA TYR A 252 -15.54 6.89 3.41
C TYR A 252 -16.66 6.26 4.23
N VAL A 253 -16.35 5.19 4.96
CA VAL A 253 -17.36 4.41 5.70
C VAL A 253 -17.11 4.44 7.20
N ASN A 254 -18.17 4.17 7.96
CA ASN A 254 -18.06 3.80 9.36
C ASN A 254 -18.51 2.34 9.47
N PHE A 255 -17.69 1.51 10.11
CA PHE A 255 -18.18 0.24 10.60
C PHE A 255 -18.96 0.50 11.90
N SER A 256 -20.14 -0.09 11.98
CA SER A 256 -21.04 -0.05 13.13
C SER A 256 -20.63 -1.07 14.19
#